data_AF-A0A0G1TIV1-F1
#
_entry.id   AF-A0A0G1TIV1-F1
#
_cell.length_a   1.000
_cell.length_b   1.000
_cell.length_c   1.000
_cell.angle_alpha   90.00
_cell.angle_beta   90.00
_cell.angle_gamma   90.00
#
_symmetry.space_group_name_H-M   'P 1'
#
loop_
_entity.id
_entity.type
_entity.pdbx_description
1 polymer ?
#
loop_
_entity_poly.entity_id
_entity_poly.type
_entity_poly.pdbx_seq_one_letter_code
_entity_poly.pdbx_strand_id
1 'polypeptide(L)'
;GLLTNMYPGLLDTIYARGDLMELINWNVVVDSSLVKAQKPDKKIFEIAESKVDCPPGEILFVENQQRHLDGAKQLGWQTFLYDSSRPAESSQTLANFLQL
;
A
#
# COMPACT_ATOMS: atom_id res chain seq x y z
N GLY A 1 -2.86 -6.49 1.54
CA GLY A 1 -1.41 -6.63 1.75
C GLY A 1 -0.81 -5.28 2.09
N LEU A 2 0.48 -5.24 2.42
CA LEU A 2 1.22 -4.00 2.70
C LEU A 2 2.27 -3.76 1.62
N LEU A 3 2.25 -2.58 0.99
CA LEU A 3 3.24 -2.11 0.02
C LEU A 3 3.84 -0.79 0.51
N THR A 4 5.10 -0.78 0.94
CA THR A 4 5.67 0.35 1.67
C THR A 4 7.05 0.77 1.17
N ASN A 5 7.31 2.08 1.18
CA ASN A 5 8.65 2.61 1.02
C ASN A 5 9.28 2.75 2.40
N MET A 6 10.37 2.03 2.67
CA MET A 6 11.02 1.97 3.97
C MET A 6 12.54 2.06 3.87
N TYR A 7 13.17 2.43 4.98
CA TYR A 7 14.61 2.23 5.19
C TYR A 7 14.88 0.78 5.63
N PRO A 8 16.06 0.21 5.30
CA PRO A 8 16.42 -1.14 5.72
C PRO A 8 16.25 -1.35 7.24
N GLY A 9 15.52 -2.40 7.63
CA GLY A 9 15.28 -2.77 9.03
C GLY A 9 14.27 -1.91 9.79
N LEU A 10 13.73 -0.85 9.18
CA LEU A 10 12.78 0.04 9.85
C LEU A 10 11.43 -0.63 10.10
N LEU A 11 10.91 -1.38 9.13
CA LEU A 11 9.63 -2.08 9.29
C LEU A 11 9.68 -3.11 10.44
N ASP A 12 10.77 -3.87 10.53
CA ASP A 12 11.00 -4.82 11.63
C ASP A 12 11.09 -4.10 12.98
N THR A 13 11.74 -2.93 13.01
CA THR A 13 11.84 -2.10 14.23
C THR A 13 10.47 -1.57 14.66
N ILE A 14 9.63 -1.14 13.73
CA ILE A 14 8.24 -0.70 13.99
C ILE A 14 7.44 -1.85 14.60
N TYR A 15 7.52 -3.05 14.00
CA TYR A 15 6.85 -4.23 14.53
C TYR A 15 7.36 -4.66 15.91
N ALA A 16 8.67 -4.63 16.14
CA ALA A 16 9.27 -4.98 17.43
C ALA A 16 8.88 -4.01 18.56
N ARG A 17 8.65 -2.73 18.22
CA ARG A 17 8.18 -1.72 19.18
C ARG A 17 6.72 -1.96 19.61
N GLY A 18 5.87 -2.36 18.66
CA GLY A 18 4.47 -2.71 18.93
C GLY A 18 3.53 -1.56 19.32
N ASP A 19 4.05 -0.34 19.51
CA ASP A 19 3.27 0.85 19.90
C ASP A 19 3.11 1.89 18.78
N LEU A 20 3.79 1.70 17.65
CA LEU A 20 3.77 2.63 16.51
C LEU A 20 2.72 2.29 15.45
N MET A 21 2.33 1.02 15.36
CA MET A 21 1.38 0.52 14.36
C MET A 21 0.72 -0.73 14.91
N GLU A 22 -0.58 -0.89 14.62
CA GLU A 22 -1.27 -2.13 14.93
C GLU A 22 -0.62 -3.32 14.21
N LEU A 23 -0.51 -4.44 14.93
CA LEU A 23 0.05 -5.68 14.41
C LEU A 23 -0.98 -6.39 13.53
N ILE A 24 -1.08 -5.94 12.28
CA ILE A 24 -1.89 -6.59 11.24
C ILE A 24 -1.04 -7.67 10.56
N ASN A 25 -1.52 -8.91 10.57
CA ASN A 25 -0.89 -10.01 9.86
C ASN A 25 -1.25 -9.97 8.37
N TRP A 26 -0.50 -9.19 7.59
CA TRP A 26 -0.69 -9.09 6.15
C TRP A 26 -0.27 -10.39 5.44
N ASN A 27 -1.13 -10.93 4.57
CA ASN A 27 -0.78 -12.09 3.75
C ASN A 27 0.41 -11.84 2.81
N VAL A 28 0.53 -10.60 2.33
CA VAL A 28 1.60 -10.15 1.44
C VAL A 28 2.17 -8.85 1.99
N VAL A 29 3.49 -8.82 2.18
CA VAL A 29 4.27 -7.63 2.51
C VAL A 29 5.32 -7.40 1.44
N VAL A 30 5.37 -6.18 0.91
CA VAL A 30 6.38 -5.70 -0.04
C VAL A 30 7.02 -4.44 0.54
N ASP A 31 8.23 -4.63 1.07
CA ASP A 31 9.08 -3.58 1.60
C ASP A 31 10.11 -3.17 0.54
N SER A 32 10.12 -1.89 0.15
CA SER A 32 11.03 -1.36 -0.86
C SER A 32 12.51 -1.61 -0.55
N SER A 33 12.88 -1.61 0.72
CA SER A 33 14.25 -1.81 1.18
C SER A 33 14.73 -3.25 0.94
N LEU A 34 13.82 -4.22 0.93
CA LEU A 34 14.11 -5.62 0.67
C LEU A 34 14.12 -5.92 -0.82
N VAL A 35 13.14 -5.40 -1.56
CA VAL A 35 12.97 -5.68 -3.00
C VAL A 35 13.78 -4.77 -3.93
N LYS A 36 14.44 -3.74 -3.36
CA LYS A 36 15.28 -2.77 -4.07
C LYS A 36 14.55 -2.06 -5.22
N ALA A 37 13.28 -1.76 -5.00
CA ALA A 37 12.42 -0.97 -5.86
C ALA A 37 11.45 -0.18 -4.97
N GLN A 38 11.15 1.07 -5.30
CA GLN A 38 10.32 1.94 -4.47
C GLN A 38 9.19 2.54 -5.29
N LYS A 39 8.06 2.87 -4.65
CA LYS A 39 7.02 3.67 -5.30
C LYS A 39 7.60 5.06 -5.65
N PRO A 40 7.33 5.62 -6.83
CA PRO A 40 6.37 5.18 -7.85
C PRO A 40 6.94 4.30 -8.99
N ASP A 41 8.13 3.70 -8.84
CA ASP A 41 8.71 2.87 -9.89
C ASP A 41 7.82 1.65 -10.18
N LYS A 42 7.49 1.42 -11.46
CA LYS A 42 6.62 0.32 -11.94
C LYS A 42 6.98 -1.03 -11.33
N LYS A 43 8.28 -1.31 -11.19
CA LYS A 43 8.84 -2.56 -10.69
C LYS A 43 8.30 -2.98 -9.31
N ILE A 44 8.07 -2.04 -8.39
CA ILE A 44 7.58 -2.43 -7.06
C ILE A 44 6.12 -2.93 -7.11
N PHE A 45 5.31 -2.34 -7.99
CA PHE A 45 3.93 -2.74 -8.19
C PHE A 45 3.84 -4.09 -8.91
N GLU A 46 4.69 -4.33 -9.93
CA GLU A 46 4.80 -5.65 -10.58
C GLU A 46 5.20 -6.75 -9.59
N ILE A 47 6.11 -6.45 -8.66
CA ILE A 47 6.49 -7.39 -7.59
C ILE A 47 5.31 -7.68 -6.66
N ALA A 48 4.54 -6.65 -6.29
CA ALA A 48 3.35 -6.82 -5.47
C ALA A 48 2.26 -7.64 -6.17
N GLU A 49 2.02 -7.38 -7.45
CA GLU A 49 1.08 -8.12 -8.29
C GLU A 49 1.45 -9.60 -8.38
N SER A 50 2.74 -9.91 -8.57
CA SER A 50 3.23 -11.30 -8.65
C SER A 50 3.06 -12.12 -7.36
N LYS A 51 2.77 -11.46 -6.23
CA LYS A 51 2.62 -12.08 -4.90
C LYS A 51 1.16 -12.30 -4.51
N VAL A 52 0.20 -11.82 -5.29
CA VAL A 52 -1.24 -11.98 -5.05
C VAL A 52 -1.85 -12.88 -6.12
N ASP A 53 -2.92 -13.58 -5.75
CA ASP A 53 -3.66 -14.49 -6.64
C ASP A 53 -4.98 -13.84 -7.08
N CYS A 54 -4.89 -12.64 -7.66
CA CYS A 54 -6.02 -11.93 -8.23
C CYS A 54 -5.59 -11.07 -9.44
N PRO A 55 -6.49 -10.79 -10.39
CA PRO A 55 -6.18 -9.93 -11.52
C PRO A 55 -5.93 -8.48 -11.08
N PRO A 56 -5.17 -7.68 -11.86
CA PRO A 56 -4.81 -6.30 -11.48
C PRO A 56 -6.02 -5.41 -11.16
N GLY A 57 -7.12 -5.57 -11.91
CA GLY A 57 -8.36 -4.81 -11.72
C GLY A 57 -9.09 -5.10 -10.39
N GLU A 58 -8.71 -6.15 -9.67
CA GLU A 58 -9.25 -6.48 -8.34
C GLU A 58 -8.35 -5.96 -7.20
N ILE A 59 -7.22 -5.35 -7.52
CA ILE A 59 -6.33 -4.75 -6.53
C ILE A 59 -6.75 -3.30 -6.30
N LEU A 60 -7.19 -2.98 -5.07
CA LEU A 60 -7.37 -1.61 -4.60
C LEU A 60 -6.12 -1.14 -3.85
N PHE A 61 -5.48 -0.09 -4.36
CA PHE A 61 -4.35 0.57 -3.72
C PHE A 61 -4.76 1.89 -3.05
N VAL A 62 -4.71 1.89 -1.72
CA VAL A 62 -5.00 3.04 -0.86
C VAL A 62 -3.69 3.68 -0.43
N GLU A 63 -3.48 4.95 -0.77
CA GLU A 63 -2.20 5.64 -0.55
C GLU A 63 -2.40 7.17 -0.49
N ASN A 64 -1.50 7.89 0.18
CA ASN A 64 -1.63 9.32 0.42
C ASN A 64 -0.86 10.22 -0.57
N GLN A 65 -0.21 9.65 -1.59
CA GLN A 65 0.53 10.39 -2.61
C GLN A 65 0.03 10.08 -4.01
N GLN A 66 -0.45 11.10 -4.72
CA GLN A 66 -0.97 10.96 -6.10
C GLN A 66 0.01 10.27 -7.04
N ARG A 67 1.31 10.63 -6.98
CA ARG A 67 2.36 10.02 -7.81
C ARG A 67 2.47 8.49 -7.65
N HIS A 68 2.18 7.96 -6.47
CA HIS A 68 2.20 6.51 -6.23
C HIS A 68 0.97 5.85 -6.86
N LEU A 69 -0.20 6.49 -6.77
CA LEU A 69 -1.42 6.01 -7.41
C LEU A 69 -1.26 5.95 -8.92
N ASP A 70 -0.62 6.96 -9.51
CA ASP A 70 -0.40 6.99 -10.96
C ASP A 70 0.45 5.81 -11.45
N GLY A 71 1.41 5.33 -10.63
CA GLY A 71 2.16 4.11 -10.91
C GLY A 71 1.30 2.85 -10.86
N ALA A 72 0.41 2.72 -9.88
CA ALA A 72 -0.53 1.60 -9.77
C ALA A 72 -1.56 1.58 -10.92
N LYS A 73 -2.09 2.76 -11.30
CA LYS A 73 -3.04 2.90 -12.41
C LYS A 73 -2.48 2.40 -13.74
N GLN A 74 -1.17 2.57 -13.98
CA GLN A 74 -0.53 2.07 -15.20
C GLN A 74 -0.56 0.53 -15.32
N LEU A 75 -0.77 -0.19 -14.22
CA LEU A 75 -0.97 -1.64 -14.20
C LEU A 75 -2.46 -2.04 -14.18
N GLY A 76 -3.39 -1.09 -14.25
CA GLY A 76 -4.82 -1.37 -14.22
C GLY A 76 -5.39 -1.59 -12.81
N TRP A 77 -4.64 -1.23 -11.77
CA TRP A 77 -5.13 -1.30 -10.40
C TRP A 77 -6.20 -0.24 -10.13
N GLN A 78 -7.13 -0.56 -9.24
CA GLN A 78 -8.00 0.45 -8.63
C GLN A 78 -7.18 1.26 -7.62
N THR A 79 -7.49 2.54 -7.47
CA THR A 79 -6.74 3.44 -6.59
C THR A 79 -7.63 4.36 -5.79
N PHE A 80 -7.27 4.61 -4.54
CA PHE A 80 -7.92 5.57 -3.67
C PHE A 80 -6.87 6.48 -3.02
N LEU A 81 -7.04 7.81 -3.19
CA LEU A 81 -6.20 8.79 -2.53
C LEU A 81 -6.68 9.01 -1.09
N TYR A 82 -5.88 8.59 -0.13
CA TYR A 82 -6.19 8.74 1.29
C TYR A 82 -5.57 10.02 1.86
N ASP A 83 -6.40 10.91 2.40
CA ASP A 83 -5.93 12.14 3.04
C ASP A 83 -5.64 11.88 4.52
N SER A 84 -4.38 11.60 4.84
CA SER A 84 -3.92 11.34 6.21
C SER A 84 -4.02 12.56 7.14
N SER A 85 -4.26 13.77 6.61
CA SER A 85 -4.52 14.96 7.44
C SER A 85 -5.98 15.05 7.92
N ARG A 86 -6.89 14.32 7.26
CA ARG A 86 -8.32 14.25 7.57
C ARG A 86 -8.80 12.79 7.63
N PRO A 87 -8.25 11.97 8.54
CA PRO A 87 -8.45 10.52 8.52
C PRO A 87 -9.92 10.11 8.71
N ALA A 88 -10.69 10.82 9.53
CA ALA A 88 -12.12 10.51 9.72
C ALA A 88 -12.93 10.68 8.41
N GLU A 89 -12.75 11.79 7.72
CA GLU A 89 -13.41 12.09 6.44
C GLU A 89 -12.95 11.13 5.33
N SER A 90 -11.63 10.89 5.27
CA SER A 90 -11.06 10.02 4.24
C SER A 90 -11.45 8.56 4.45
N SER A 91 -11.50 8.08 5.70
CA SER A 91 -12.00 6.74 6.03
C SER A 91 -13.50 6.60 5.71
N GLN A 92 -14.33 7.61 5.99
CA GLN A 92 -15.75 7.55 5.63
C GLN A 92 -15.93 7.50 4.10
N THR A 93 -15.14 8.28 3.37
CA THR A 93 -15.17 8.29 1.90
C THR A 93 -14.70 6.95 1.33
N LEU A 94 -13.68 6.33 1.93
CA LEU A 94 -13.22 5.00 1.56
C LEU A 94 -14.27 3.92 1.85
N ALA A 95 -14.94 3.99 3.00
CA ALA A 95 -16.05 3.09 3.33
C ALA A 95 -17.18 3.17 2.29
N ASN A 96 -17.59 4.38 1.92
CA ASN A 96 -18.59 4.60 0.87
C ASN A 96 -18.13 4.06 -0.49
N PHE A 97 -16.84 4.24 -0.84
CA PHE A 97 -16.24 3.69 -2.05
C PHE A 97 -16.31 2.16 -2.07
N LEU A 98 -16.12 1.52 -0.92
CA LEU A 98 -16.20 0.07 -0.74
C LEU A 98 -17.63 -0.46 -0.56
N GLN A 99 -18.63 0.43 -0.43
CA GLN A 99 -20.01 0.08 -0.10
C GLN A 99 -20.14 -0.64 1.26
N LEU A 100 -19.32 -0.24 2.24
CA LEU A 100 -19.31 -0.75 3.62
C LEU A 100 -20.06 0.18 4.60
#